data_AF-A0A372JFG8-F1
#
_entry.id   AF-A0A372JFG8-F1
#
_cell.length_a   1.000
_cell.length_b   1.000
_cell.length_c   1.000
_cell.angle_alpha   90.00
_cell.angle_beta   90.00
_cell.angle_gamma   90.00
#
_symmetry.space_group_name_H-M   'P 1'
#
loop_
_entity.id
_entity.type
_entity.pdbx_description
1 polymer ?
#
loop_
_entity_poly.entity_id
_entity_poly.type
_entity_poly.pdbx_seq_one_letter_code
_entity_poly.pdbx_strand_id
1 'polypeptide(L)'
;QQEQQARAEAQASAGRAEAAERRTAEAEATVRQAMTQRDQMSEARDDALRAVEDAVAARRAVEAERDRMTEQAGELSRALESARGELAQVRAKLSEAEMQAQNLQHAVAAAAKEAEEARNLAQAAETRMRAAEARANEAERRTQEFEVRAKAAESRAAESERRTQEAVQRVGEADRRGQAAETRMKAAESRAAEAERRLADSDRRAAEAERRADASEAERKQALDTAAQSLEAAKKAERERDTAAAALEAAERQREAAVQAQARSESELTIARGRADTAVRERDQASAAMRQLATERDAIAEKLAERDQWVDQLAQAVTEQRAQIAELAQERDAAKQASEQARGLIDELTRQLRTIMPSGAPPR
;
A
#
# COMPACT_ATOMS: atom_id res chain seq x y z
N GLN A 1 -116.11 -59.52 -80.25
CA GLN A 1 -116.16 -58.73 -79.01
C GLN A 1 -115.38 -59.37 -77.86
N GLN A 2 -115.41 -60.70 -77.65
CA GLN A 2 -114.57 -61.36 -76.64
C GLN A 2 -113.04 -61.24 -76.88
N GLU A 3 -112.57 -61.24 -78.14
CA GLU A 3 -111.14 -60.99 -78.46
C GLU A 3 -110.65 -59.57 -78.13
N GLN A 4 -111.52 -58.57 -78.23
CA GLN A 4 -111.16 -57.18 -77.90
C GLN A 4 -111.09 -56.96 -76.39
N GLN A 5 -111.94 -57.65 -75.62
CA GLN A 5 -111.92 -57.63 -74.15
C GLN A 5 -110.68 -58.34 -73.58
N ALA A 6 -110.31 -59.51 -74.14
CA ALA A 6 -109.08 -60.22 -73.77
C ALA A 6 -107.80 -59.45 -74.14
N ARG A 7 -107.78 -58.73 -75.28
CA ARG A 7 -106.66 -57.84 -75.65
C ARG A 7 -106.55 -56.61 -74.75
N ALA A 8 -107.68 -56.03 -74.33
CA ALA A 8 -107.68 -54.90 -73.38
C ALA A 8 -107.25 -55.32 -71.96
N GLU A 9 -107.67 -56.50 -71.49
CA GLU A 9 -107.20 -57.06 -70.21
C GLU A 9 -105.72 -57.45 -70.25
N ALA A 10 -105.24 -58.03 -71.36
CA ALA A 10 -103.82 -58.32 -71.59
C ALA A 10 -102.96 -57.05 -71.70
N GLN A 11 -103.48 -55.97 -72.31
CA GLN A 11 -102.81 -54.66 -72.33
C GLN A 11 -102.81 -53.99 -70.95
N ALA A 12 -103.88 -54.13 -70.16
CA ALA A 12 -103.95 -53.59 -68.79
C ALA A 12 -103.12 -54.40 -67.77
N SER A 13 -102.92 -55.70 -68.00
CA SER A 13 -102.00 -56.53 -67.20
C SER A 13 -100.54 -56.28 -67.61
N ALA A 14 -100.25 -56.13 -68.91
CA ALA A 14 -98.94 -55.74 -69.41
C ALA A 14 -98.52 -54.34 -68.91
N GLY A 15 -99.43 -53.35 -68.93
CA GLY A 15 -99.14 -52.02 -68.38
C GLY A 15 -98.97 -52.00 -66.86
N ARG A 16 -99.66 -52.89 -66.12
CA ARG A 16 -99.45 -53.08 -64.68
C ARG A 16 -98.12 -53.79 -64.38
N ALA A 17 -97.73 -54.76 -65.21
CA ALA A 17 -96.43 -55.43 -65.12
C ALA A 17 -95.28 -54.47 -65.45
N GLU A 18 -95.41 -53.68 -66.51
CA GLU A 18 -94.40 -52.69 -66.91
C GLU A 18 -94.26 -51.56 -65.86
N ALA A 19 -95.37 -51.11 -65.25
CA ALA A 19 -95.32 -50.16 -64.14
C ALA A 19 -94.72 -50.76 -62.86
N ALA A 20 -94.93 -52.07 -62.60
CA ALA A 20 -94.28 -52.77 -61.50
C ALA A 20 -92.78 -52.95 -61.76
N GLU A 21 -92.38 -53.31 -62.98
CA GLU A 21 -90.98 -53.43 -63.40
C GLU A 21 -90.23 -52.10 -63.35
N ARG A 22 -90.87 -51.00 -63.76
CA ARG A 22 -90.28 -49.64 -63.60
C ARG A 22 -90.13 -49.27 -62.13
N ARG A 23 -91.12 -49.56 -61.28
CA ARG A 23 -91.02 -49.33 -59.83
C ARG A 23 -89.94 -50.20 -59.18
N THR A 24 -89.76 -51.45 -59.61
CA THR A 24 -88.68 -52.30 -59.12
C THR A 24 -87.32 -51.82 -59.63
N ALA A 25 -87.21 -51.39 -60.89
CA ALA A 25 -85.97 -50.83 -61.43
C ALA A 25 -85.59 -49.50 -60.75
N GLU A 26 -86.55 -48.62 -60.46
CA GLU A 26 -86.36 -47.39 -59.69
C GLU A 26 -85.97 -47.70 -58.24
N ALA A 27 -86.61 -48.68 -57.59
CA ALA A 27 -86.24 -49.15 -56.26
C ALA A 27 -84.84 -49.77 -56.24
N GLU A 28 -84.48 -50.58 -57.23
CA GLU A 28 -83.14 -51.16 -57.38
C GLU A 28 -82.07 -50.10 -57.65
N ALA A 29 -82.35 -49.08 -58.48
CA ALA A 29 -81.46 -47.95 -58.70
C ALA A 29 -81.25 -47.14 -57.42
N THR A 30 -82.31 -46.93 -56.64
CA THR A 30 -82.26 -46.26 -55.33
C THR A 30 -81.42 -47.07 -54.33
N VAL A 31 -81.59 -48.41 -54.30
CA VAL A 31 -80.79 -49.30 -53.45
C VAL A 31 -79.31 -49.30 -53.85
N ARG A 32 -78.99 -49.34 -55.15
CA ARG A 32 -77.60 -49.25 -55.63
C ARG A 32 -76.97 -47.91 -55.27
N GLN A 33 -77.70 -46.81 -55.45
CA GLN A 33 -77.24 -45.48 -55.05
C GLN A 33 -76.99 -45.40 -53.54
N ALA A 34 -77.87 -45.97 -52.71
CA ALA A 34 -77.70 -46.05 -51.27
C ALA A 34 -76.50 -46.92 -50.87
N MET A 35 -76.24 -48.03 -51.58
CA MET A 35 -75.05 -48.86 -51.37
C MET A 35 -73.76 -48.11 -51.74
N THR A 36 -73.72 -47.40 -52.87
CA THR A 36 -72.56 -46.58 -53.25
C THR A 36 -72.31 -45.46 -52.23
N GLN A 37 -73.36 -44.77 -51.77
CA GLN A 37 -73.25 -43.76 -50.72
C GLN A 37 -72.76 -44.35 -49.39
N ARG A 38 -73.23 -45.55 -49.03
CA ARG A 38 -72.77 -46.29 -47.84
C ARG A 38 -71.28 -46.63 -47.94
N ASP A 39 -70.83 -47.13 -49.09
CA ASP A 39 -69.44 -47.54 -49.28
C ASP A 39 -68.51 -46.32 -49.22
N GLN A 40 -68.90 -45.21 -49.85
CA GLN A 40 -68.21 -43.92 -49.74
C GLN A 40 -68.14 -43.40 -48.29
N MET A 41 -69.24 -43.47 -47.53
CA MET A 41 -69.22 -43.05 -46.13
C MET A 41 -68.46 -44.01 -45.20
N SER A 42 -68.41 -45.30 -45.55
CA SER A 42 -67.60 -46.29 -44.81
C SER A 42 -66.11 -46.06 -45.04
N GLU A 43 -65.71 -45.81 -46.29
CA GLU A 43 -64.34 -45.45 -46.66
C GLU A 43 -63.92 -44.14 -45.97
N ALA A 44 -64.76 -43.10 -46.03
CA ALA A 44 -64.51 -41.82 -45.34
C ALA A 44 -64.40 -41.99 -43.80
N ARG A 45 -65.18 -42.89 -43.20
CA ARG A 45 -65.11 -43.20 -41.76
C ARG A 45 -63.80 -43.92 -41.42
N ASP A 46 -63.38 -44.87 -42.23
CA ASP A 46 -62.16 -45.64 -42.02
C ASP A 46 -60.90 -44.76 -42.22
N ASP A 47 -60.94 -43.82 -43.17
CA ASP A 47 -59.91 -42.79 -43.31
C ASP A 47 -59.89 -41.82 -42.12
N ALA A 48 -61.06 -41.43 -41.60
CA ALA A 48 -61.13 -40.62 -40.39
C ALA A 48 -60.58 -41.36 -39.15
N LEU A 49 -60.76 -42.69 -39.06
CA LEU A 49 -60.15 -43.52 -38.02
C LEU A 49 -58.62 -43.53 -38.11
N ARG A 50 -58.06 -43.73 -39.31
CA ARG A 50 -56.62 -43.62 -39.53
C ARG A 50 -56.09 -42.24 -39.15
N ALA A 51 -56.80 -41.17 -39.52
CA ALA A 51 -56.43 -39.81 -39.15
C ALA A 51 -56.42 -39.59 -37.63
N VAL A 52 -57.34 -40.21 -36.88
CA VAL A 52 -57.32 -40.18 -35.40
C VAL A 52 -56.10 -40.92 -34.85
N GLU A 53 -55.77 -42.09 -35.39
CA GLU A 53 -54.61 -42.87 -34.96
C GLU A 53 -53.29 -42.13 -35.22
N ASP A 54 -53.14 -41.54 -36.41
CA ASP A 54 -51.99 -40.73 -36.79
C ASP A 54 -51.86 -39.48 -35.90
N ALA A 55 -52.97 -38.78 -35.62
CA ALA A 55 -52.96 -37.61 -34.75
C ALA A 55 -52.61 -37.96 -33.29
N VAL A 56 -53.05 -39.12 -32.78
CA VAL A 56 -52.69 -39.61 -31.44
C VAL A 56 -51.22 -40.03 -31.39
N ALA A 57 -50.70 -40.68 -32.42
CA ALA A 57 -49.29 -41.05 -32.52
C ALA A 57 -48.39 -39.81 -32.58
N ALA A 58 -48.73 -38.82 -33.41
CA ALA A 58 -48.04 -37.54 -33.49
C ALA A 58 -48.05 -36.80 -32.14
N ARG A 59 -49.21 -36.73 -31.47
CA ARG A 59 -49.31 -36.12 -30.13
C ARG A 59 -48.38 -36.79 -29.12
N ARG A 60 -48.33 -38.13 -29.07
CA ARG A 60 -47.44 -38.85 -28.15
C ARG A 60 -45.97 -38.60 -28.44
N ALA A 61 -45.59 -38.48 -29.71
CA ALA A 61 -44.22 -38.14 -30.10
C ALA A 61 -43.84 -36.74 -29.62
N VAL A 62 -44.70 -35.74 -29.84
CA VAL A 62 -44.51 -34.35 -29.37
C VAL A 62 -44.46 -34.28 -27.83
N GLU A 63 -45.32 -35.04 -27.14
CA GLU A 63 -45.29 -35.11 -25.66
C GLU A 63 -43.97 -35.70 -25.14
N ALA A 64 -43.47 -36.77 -25.75
CA ALA A 64 -42.20 -37.37 -25.37
C ALA A 64 -41.01 -36.43 -25.63
N GLU A 65 -41.05 -35.67 -26.73
CA GLU A 65 -40.03 -34.66 -27.04
C GLU A 65 -40.07 -33.48 -26.06
N ARG A 66 -41.27 -32.98 -25.75
CA ARG A 66 -41.49 -31.95 -24.73
C ARG A 66 -40.98 -32.37 -23.36
N ASP A 67 -41.19 -33.63 -22.96
CA ASP A 67 -40.74 -34.14 -21.66
C ASP A 67 -39.21 -34.17 -21.57
N ARG A 68 -38.53 -34.61 -22.64
CA ARG A 68 -37.06 -34.56 -22.73
C ARG A 68 -36.54 -33.12 -22.66
N MET A 69 -37.14 -32.20 -23.42
CA MET A 69 -36.75 -30.79 -23.40
C MET A 69 -36.99 -30.15 -22.03
N THR A 70 -38.07 -30.54 -21.33
CA THR A 70 -38.37 -30.06 -19.97
C THR A 70 -37.32 -30.51 -18.97
N GLU A 71 -36.85 -31.76 -19.07
CA GLU A 71 -35.76 -32.27 -18.25
C GLU A 71 -34.45 -31.51 -18.51
N GLN A 72 -34.09 -31.31 -19.78
CA GLN A 72 -32.92 -30.53 -20.19
C GLN A 72 -32.99 -29.06 -19.71
N ALA A 73 -34.16 -28.42 -19.82
CA ALA A 73 -34.37 -27.07 -19.30
C ALA A 73 -34.23 -27.01 -17.76
N GLY A 74 -34.64 -28.06 -17.06
CA GLY A 74 -34.44 -28.21 -15.62
C GLY A 74 -32.96 -28.35 -15.23
N GLU A 75 -32.18 -29.12 -15.99
CA GLU A 75 -30.74 -29.23 -15.82
C GLU A 75 -30.02 -27.90 -16.06
N LEU A 76 -30.31 -27.22 -17.17
CA LEU A 76 -29.75 -25.90 -17.47
C LEU A 76 -30.13 -24.86 -16.42
N SER A 77 -31.36 -24.90 -15.89
CA SER A 77 -31.79 -24.00 -14.81
C SER A 77 -31.00 -24.24 -13.51
N ARG A 78 -30.74 -25.51 -13.15
CA ARG A 78 -29.89 -25.84 -11.99
C ARG A 78 -28.44 -25.41 -12.21
N ALA A 79 -27.91 -25.62 -13.41
CA ALA A 79 -26.57 -25.17 -13.77
C ALA A 79 -26.44 -23.64 -13.69
N LEU A 80 -27.43 -22.89 -14.19
CA LEU A 80 -27.49 -21.43 -14.11
C LEU A 80 -27.53 -20.94 -12.66
N GLU A 81 -28.30 -21.59 -11.78
CA GLU A 81 -28.34 -21.24 -10.37
C GLU A 81 -26.99 -21.48 -9.67
N SER A 82 -26.36 -22.63 -9.94
CA SER A 82 -25.00 -22.92 -9.45
C SER A 82 -24.00 -21.87 -9.94
N ALA A 83 -24.06 -21.51 -11.23
CA ALA A 83 -23.20 -20.50 -11.84
C ALA A 83 -23.34 -19.12 -11.19
N ARG A 84 -24.59 -18.70 -10.91
CA ARG A 84 -24.87 -17.44 -10.19
C ARG A 84 -24.34 -17.47 -8.76
N GLY A 85 -24.45 -18.61 -8.08
CA GLY A 85 -23.87 -18.82 -6.75
C GLY A 85 -22.34 -18.69 -6.74
N GLU A 86 -21.66 -19.33 -7.68
CA GLU A 86 -20.21 -19.19 -7.86
C GLU A 86 -19.79 -17.74 -8.15
N LEU A 87 -20.51 -17.08 -9.06
CA LEU A 87 -20.27 -15.68 -9.41
C LEU A 87 -20.43 -14.74 -8.20
N ALA A 88 -21.45 -14.97 -7.37
CA ALA A 88 -21.63 -14.22 -6.13
C ALA A 88 -20.46 -14.42 -5.15
N GLN A 89 -19.91 -15.63 -5.04
CA GLN A 89 -18.72 -15.89 -4.23
C GLN A 89 -17.48 -15.19 -4.77
N VAL A 90 -17.28 -15.16 -6.10
CA VAL A 90 -16.15 -14.45 -6.73
C VAL A 90 -16.28 -12.94 -6.51
N ARG A 91 -17.49 -12.38 -6.62
CA ARG A 91 -17.77 -10.97 -6.29
C ARG A 91 -17.43 -10.62 -4.84
N ALA A 92 -17.78 -11.50 -3.90
CA ALA A 92 -17.43 -11.31 -2.49
C ALA A 92 -15.90 -11.28 -2.28
N LYS A 93 -15.15 -12.20 -2.91
CA LYS A 93 -13.68 -12.21 -2.87
C LYS A 93 -13.05 -10.95 -3.49
N LEU A 94 -13.62 -10.47 -4.60
CA LEU A 94 -13.16 -9.22 -5.23
C LEU A 94 -13.34 -8.04 -4.27
N SER A 95 -14.50 -7.92 -3.62
CA SER A 95 -14.77 -6.86 -2.64
C SER A 95 -13.85 -6.95 -1.41
N GLU A 96 -13.56 -8.16 -0.93
CA GLU A 96 -12.60 -8.36 0.16
C GLU A 96 -11.19 -7.91 -0.25
N ALA A 97 -10.73 -8.29 -1.44
CA ALA A 97 -9.45 -7.84 -1.99
C ALA A 97 -9.41 -6.31 -2.16
N GLU A 98 -10.49 -5.67 -2.62
CA GLU A 98 -10.56 -4.21 -2.72
C GLU A 98 -10.44 -3.52 -1.35
N MET A 99 -11.10 -4.06 -0.32
CA MET A 99 -10.98 -3.54 1.05
C MET A 99 -9.57 -3.71 1.61
N GLN A 100 -8.94 -4.87 1.38
CA GLN A 100 -7.54 -5.10 1.74
C GLN A 100 -6.61 -4.11 1.02
N ALA A 101 -6.89 -3.78 -0.25
CA ALA A 101 -6.12 -2.81 -1.02
C ALA A 101 -6.18 -1.41 -0.38
N GLN A 102 -7.38 -0.96 0.00
CA GLN A 102 -7.58 0.32 0.67
C GLN A 102 -6.86 0.38 2.02
N ASN A 103 -6.93 -0.70 2.81
CA ASN A 103 -6.21 -0.78 4.07
C ASN A 103 -4.68 -0.69 3.88
N LEU A 104 -4.14 -1.38 2.86
CA LEU A 104 -2.73 -1.28 2.50
C LEU A 104 -2.36 0.12 1.99
N GLN A 105 -3.24 0.82 1.27
CA GLN A 105 -3.02 2.21 0.86
C GLN A 105 -2.87 3.13 2.07
N HIS A 106 -3.74 3.00 3.06
CA HIS A 106 -3.62 3.75 4.31
C HIS A 106 -2.33 3.40 5.07
N ALA A 107 -1.95 2.12 5.12
CA ALA A 107 -0.70 1.69 5.76
C ALA A 107 0.54 2.24 5.06
N VAL A 108 0.59 2.23 3.72
CA VAL A 108 1.70 2.82 2.95
C VAL A 108 1.81 4.32 3.20
N ALA A 109 0.68 5.04 3.24
CA ALA A 109 0.68 6.47 3.52
C ALA A 109 1.18 6.78 4.94
N ALA A 110 0.77 5.98 5.94
CA ALA A 110 1.26 6.11 7.30
C ALA A 110 2.77 5.84 7.40
N ALA A 111 3.25 4.72 6.84
CA ALA A 111 4.66 4.37 6.83
C ALA A 111 5.52 5.39 6.07
N ALA A 112 4.99 5.99 4.99
CA ALA A 112 5.66 7.06 4.26
C ALA A 112 5.84 8.31 5.12
N LYS A 113 4.81 8.70 5.88
CA LYS A 113 4.86 9.83 6.82
C LYS A 113 5.87 9.57 7.94
N GLU A 114 5.85 8.37 8.52
CA GLU A 114 6.81 7.97 9.57
C GLU A 114 8.26 7.97 9.05
N ALA A 115 8.48 7.51 7.82
CA ALA A 115 9.79 7.57 7.18
C ALA A 115 10.27 9.02 6.95
N GLU A 116 9.37 9.93 6.60
CA GLU A 116 9.67 11.35 6.45
C GLU A 116 10.00 12.01 7.80
N GLU A 117 9.19 11.76 8.83
CA GLU A 117 9.44 12.23 10.19
C GLU A 117 10.79 11.74 10.73
N ALA A 118 11.10 10.46 10.54
CA ALA A 118 12.39 9.89 10.95
C ALA A 118 13.58 10.52 10.20
N ARG A 119 13.43 10.82 8.91
CA ARG A 119 14.44 11.54 8.12
C ARG A 119 14.65 12.96 8.64
N ASN A 120 13.57 13.68 8.93
CA ASN A 120 13.64 15.04 9.48
C ASN A 120 14.34 15.05 10.85
N LEU A 121 14.07 14.07 11.70
CA LEU A 121 14.78 13.88 12.97
C LEU A 121 16.27 13.60 12.76
N ALA A 122 16.63 12.76 11.79
CA ALA A 122 18.02 12.47 11.47
C ALA A 122 18.75 13.73 10.97
N GLN A 123 18.14 14.52 10.09
CA GLN A 123 18.70 15.79 9.63
C GLN A 123 18.89 16.81 10.76
N ALA A 124 17.92 16.89 11.68
CA ALA A 124 18.03 17.75 12.85
C ALA A 124 19.18 17.31 13.77
N ALA A 125 19.34 16.00 14.02
CA ALA A 125 20.45 15.45 14.79
C ALA A 125 21.81 15.72 14.11
N GLU A 126 21.89 15.58 12.78
CA GLU A 126 23.11 15.88 12.02
C GLU A 126 23.48 17.38 12.13
N THR A 127 22.50 18.26 12.08
CA THR A 127 22.73 19.70 12.26
C THR A 127 23.25 20.03 13.66
N ARG A 128 22.72 19.36 14.71
CA ARG A 128 23.21 19.51 16.09
C ARG A 128 24.63 18.97 16.26
N MET A 129 24.95 17.84 15.64
CA MET A 129 26.28 17.24 15.63
C MET A 129 27.31 18.21 15.02
N ARG A 130 27.04 18.76 13.82
CA ARG A 130 27.91 19.75 13.19
C ARG A 130 28.10 21.01 14.05
N ALA A 131 27.04 21.46 14.72
CA ALA A 131 27.13 22.60 15.63
C ALA A 131 27.96 22.30 16.89
N ALA A 132 27.89 21.07 17.42
CA ALA A 132 28.71 20.65 18.56
C ALA A 132 30.19 20.54 18.16
N GLU A 133 30.48 19.98 16.99
CA GLU A 133 31.83 19.89 16.41
C GLU A 133 32.46 21.27 16.22
N ALA A 134 31.71 22.22 15.66
CA ALA A 134 32.17 23.60 15.51
C ALA A 134 32.54 24.25 16.86
N ARG A 135 31.75 24.02 17.91
CA ARG A 135 32.05 24.52 19.27
C ARG A 135 33.28 23.85 19.87
N ALA A 136 33.47 22.55 19.65
CA ALA A 136 34.65 21.83 20.12
C ALA A 136 35.93 22.39 19.47
N ASN A 137 35.91 22.61 18.15
CA ASN A 137 37.02 23.21 17.42
C ASN A 137 37.32 24.64 17.88
N GLU A 138 36.29 25.44 18.16
CA GLU A 138 36.47 26.79 18.71
C GLU A 138 37.09 26.75 20.11
N ALA A 139 36.63 25.84 20.98
CA ALA A 139 37.20 25.68 22.31
C ALA A 139 38.67 25.25 22.26
N GLU A 140 39.03 24.33 21.37
CA GLU A 140 40.41 23.89 21.16
C GLU A 140 41.32 25.04 20.71
N ARG A 141 40.85 25.88 19.78
CA ARG A 141 41.58 27.09 19.37
C ARG A 141 41.81 28.04 20.54
N ARG A 142 40.82 28.23 21.42
CA ARG A 142 40.96 29.07 22.62
C ARG A 142 41.96 28.49 23.63
N THR A 143 41.93 27.17 23.85
CA THR A 143 42.91 26.47 24.69
C THR A 143 44.34 26.74 24.20
N GLN A 144 44.59 26.59 22.90
CA GLN A 144 45.90 26.88 22.30
C GLN A 144 46.34 28.34 22.49
N GLU A 145 45.42 29.30 22.33
CA GLU A 145 45.70 30.72 22.58
C GLU A 145 46.08 30.99 24.06
N PHE A 146 45.39 30.36 25.00
CA PHE A 146 45.69 30.51 26.44
C PHE A 146 47.01 29.85 26.82
N GLU A 147 47.35 28.69 26.26
CA GLU A 147 48.67 28.06 26.47
C GLU A 147 49.81 28.97 25.99
N VAL A 148 49.67 29.59 24.82
CA VAL A 148 50.68 30.53 24.30
C VAL A 148 50.83 31.73 25.24
N ARG A 149 49.72 32.28 25.75
CA ARG A 149 49.76 33.39 26.71
C ARG A 149 50.40 32.98 28.04
N ALA A 150 50.11 31.79 28.55
CA ALA A 150 50.71 31.27 29.78
C ALA A 150 52.23 31.14 29.65
N LYS A 151 52.72 30.52 28.57
CA LYS A 151 54.17 30.41 28.27
C LYS A 151 54.85 31.76 28.17
N ALA A 152 54.18 32.75 27.56
CA ALA A 152 54.70 34.11 27.46
C ALA A 152 54.75 34.84 28.82
N ALA A 153 53.81 34.56 29.73
CA ALA A 153 53.83 35.07 31.10
C ALA A 153 54.96 34.43 31.93
N GLU A 154 55.13 33.11 31.82
CA GLU A 154 56.23 32.38 32.47
C GLU A 154 57.60 32.90 32.04
N SER A 155 57.80 33.11 30.74
CA SER A 155 59.07 33.65 30.22
C SER A 155 59.38 35.03 30.81
N ARG A 156 58.37 35.91 30.95
CA ARG A 156 58.52 37.23 31.56
C ARG A 156 58.79 37.17 33.06
N ALA A 157 58.16 36.23 33.77
CA ALA A 157 58.42 36.01 35.19
C ALA A 157 59.87 35.54 35.41
N ALA A 158 60.34 34.56 34.63
CA ALA A 158 61.71 34.05 34.70
C ALA A 158 62.75 35.14 34.37
N GLU A 159 62.49 35.98 33.37
CA GLU A 159 63.36 37.12 33.06
C GLU A 159 63.45 38.11 34.22
N SER A 160 62.31 38.41 34.86
CA SER A 160 62.27 39.30 36.01
C SER A 160 63.02 38.74 37.22
N GLU A 161 62.87 37.44 37.48
CA GLU A 161 63.60 36.75 38.55
C GLU A 161 65.12 36.84 38.33
N ARG A 162 65.58 36.61 37.09
CA ARG A 162 67.00 36.77 36.75
C ARG A 162 67.51 38.19 37.05
N ARG A 163 66.74 39.22 36.67
CA ARG A 163 67.09 40.63 36.96
C ARG A 163 67.16 40.91 38.47
N THR A 164 66.26 40.32 39.28
CA THR A 164 66.33 40.47 40.75
C THR A 164 67.58 39.81 41.33
N GLN A 165 67.94 38.60 40.88
CA GLN A 165 69.16 37.91 41.31
C GLN A 165 70.41 38.73 40.98
N GLU A 166 70.50 39.26 39.76
CA GLU A 166 71.59 40.16 39.34
C GLU A 166 71.66 41.45 40.20
N ALA A 167 70.52 42.04 40.57
CA ALA A 167 70.48 43.20 41.45
C ALA A 167 70.93 42.88 42.89
N VAL A 168 70.51 41.75 43.45
CA VAL A 168 70.93 41.29 44.79
C VAL A 168 72.43 41.02 44.83
N GLN A 169 72.99 40.39 43.79
CA GLN A 169 74.43 40.17 43.68
C GLN A 169 75.20 41.50 43.68
N ARG A 170 74.73 42.50 42.93
CA ARG A 170 75.33 43.85 42.92
C ARG A 170 75.32 44.51 44.30
N VAL A 171 74.23 44.41 45.05
CA VAL A 171 74.16 44.90 46.45
C VAL A 171 75.18 44.17 47.33
N GLY A 172 75.24 42.84 47.26
CA GLY A 172 76.19 42.05 48.06
C GLY A 172 77.66 42.30 47.68
N GLU A 173 77.95 42.71 46.44
CA GLU A 173 79.27 43.19 46.04
C GLU A 173 79.58 44.59 46.60
N ALA A 174 78.62 45.51 46.56
CA ALA A 174 78.75 46.85 47.14
C ALA A 174 79.02 46.77 48.66
N ASP A 175 78.28 45.93 49.39
CA ASP A 175 78.48 45.72 50.83
C ASP A 175 79.89 45.20 51.15
N ARG A 176 80.38 44.22 50.37
CA ARG A 176 81.75 43.70 50.50
C ARG A 176 82.81 44.77 50.23
N ARG A 177 82.58 45.65 49.24
CA ARG A 177 83.48 46.80 48.98
C ARG A 177 83.47 47.79 50.12
N GLY A 178 82.30 48.09 50.70
CA GLY A 178 82.13 48.94 51.88
C GLY A 178 82.90 48.41 53.10
N GLN A 179 82.71 47.12 53.44
CA GLN A 179 83.43 46.47 54.54
C GLN A 179 84.95 46.46 54.32
N ALA A 180 85.40 46.22 53.08
CA ALA A 180 86.81 46.29 52.73
C ALA A 180 87.38 47.71 52.86
N ALA A 181 86.61 48.75 52.51
CA ALA A 181 86.98 50.14 52.72
C ALA A 181 87.08 50.47 54.21
N GLU A 182 86.13 50.02 55.03
CA GLU A 182 86.15 50.21 56.49
C GLU A 182 87.35 49.50 57.15
N THR A 183 87.67 48.29 56.71
CA THR A 183 88.85 47.56 57.21
C THR A 183 90.14 48.28 56.83
N ARG A 184 90.22 48.83 55.61
CA ARG A 184 91.35 49.67 55.17
C ARG A 184 91.43 50.98 55.93
N MET A 185 90.29 51.57 56.30
CA MET A 185 90.21 52.74 57.17
C MET A 185 90.80 52.42 58.54
N LYS A 186 90.37 51.35 59.21
CA LYS A 186 90.93 50.90 60.50
C LYS A 186 92.43 50.57 60.43
N ALA A 187 92.87 49.96 59.34
CA ALA A 187 94.29 49.68 59.10
C ALA A 187 95.11 50.94 58.76
N ALA A 188 94.49 51.96 58.16
CA ALA A 188 95.09 53.27 57.91
C ALA A 188 95.15 54.11 59.19
N GLU A 189 94.12 54.06 60.04
CA GLU A 189 94.06 54.70 61.36
C GLU A 189 95.19 54.20 62.27
N SER A 190 95.46 52.89 62.28
CA SER A 190 96.58 52.31 63.05
C SER A 190 97.97 52.76 62.57
N ARG A 191 98.10 53.22 61.32
CA ARG A 191 99.34 53.79 60.74
C ARG A 191 99.34 55.32 60.75
N ALA A 192 98.21 55.98 61.05
CA ALA A 192 98.01 57.42 61.04
C ALA A 192 98.55 58.13 62.29
N ALA A 193 98.71 57.42 63.41
CA ALA A 193 99.40 57.91 64.60
C ALA A 193 100.88 58.30 64.34
N GLU A 194 101.44 57.92 63.19
CA GLU A 194 102.85 58.12 62.84
C GLU A 194 103.10 59.31 61.88
N ALA A 195 102.06 59.98 61.33
CA ALA A 195 102.23 60.90 60.19
C ALA A 195 101.41 62.20 60.22
N GLU A 196 101.36 62.92 61.34
CA GLU A 196 100.74 64.26 61.45
C GLU A 196 101.26 65.32 60.45
N ARG A 197 102.40 65.15 59.76
CA ARG A 197 102.86 66.11 58.71
C ARG A 197 102.20 65.92 57.32
N ARG A 198 101.32 64.92 57.14
CA ARG A 198 100.60 64.64 55.88
C ARG A 198 99.17 65.20 55.84
N LEU A 199 98.80 66.08 56.77
CA LEU A 199 97.44 66.60 57.00
C LEU A 199 96.72 67.17 55.76
N ALA A 200 97.39 67.84 54.81
CA ALA A 200 96.72 68.38 53.61
C ALA A 200 96.40 67.30 52.54
N ASP A 201 97.13 66.18 52.53
CA ASP A 201 96.82 65.03 51.67
C ASP A 201 95.73 64.13 52.31
N SER A 202 95.55 64.24 53.63
CA SER A 202 94.49 63.57 54.41
C SER A 202 93.10 64.02 54.01
N ASP A 203 92.86 65.34 53.92
CA ASP A 203 91.55 65.89 53.56
C ASP A 203 91.12 65.45 52.15
N ARG A 204 92.08 65.35 51.22
CA ARG A 204 91.81 64.90 49.85
C ARG A 204 91.44 63.41 49.80
N ARG A 205 92.08 62.56 50.60
CA ARG A 205 91.83 61.11 50.66
C ARG A 205 90.58 60.77 51.47
N ALA A 206 90.28 61.53 52.53
CA ALA A 206 89.01 61.42 53.26
C ALA A 206 87.83 61.82 52.36
N ALA A 207 87.93 62.94 51.63
CA ALA A 207 86.92 63.35 50.66
C ALA A 207 86.80 62.41 49.44
N GLU A 208 87.84 61.62 49.14
CA GLU A 208 87.76 60.57 48.11
C GLU A 208 87.12 59.28 48.65
N ALA A 209 87.36 58.94 49.93
CA ALA A 209 86.70 57.83 50.59
C ALA A 209 85.20 58.08 50.80
N GLU A 210 84.83 59.30 51.18
CA GLU A 210 83.45 59.75 51.31
C GLU A 210 82.74 59.68 49.95
N ARG A 211 83.35 60.20 48.88
CA ARG A 211 82.83 60.06 47.51
C ARG A 211 82.66 58.60 47.05
N ARG A 212 83.53 57.68 47.50
CA ARG A 212 83.40 56.25 47.20
C ARG A 212 82.32 55.58 48.03
N ALA A 213 82.11 56.01 49.27
CA ALA A 213 81.02 55.56 50.12
C ALA A 213 79.66 56.03 49.55
N ASP A 214 79.55 57.31 49.17
CA ASP A 214 78.37 57.87 48.51
C ASP A 214 78.07 57.16 47.19
N ALA A 215 79.10 56.88 46.38
CA ALA A 215 78.95 56.12 45.15
C ALA A 215 78.44 54.69 45.41
N SER A 216 78.96 54.02 46.45
CA SER A 216 78.49 52.69 46.86
C SER A 216 77.05 52.72 47.36
N GLU A 217 76.66 53.77 48.08
CA GLU A 217 75.31 53.93 48.61
C GLU A 217 74.30 54.26 47.51
N ALA A 218 74.69 55.07 46.53
CA ALA A 218 73.93 55.34 45.32
C ALA A 218 73.74 54.06 44.47
N GLU A 219 74.79 53.26 44.28
CA GLU A 219 74.71 51.94 43.61
C GLU A 219 73.77 51.00 44.34
N ARG A 220 73.84 50.94 45.68
CA ARG A 220 72.94 50.12 46.52
C ARG A 220 71.48 50.54 46.34
N LYS A 221 71.21 51.85 46.39
CA LYS A 221 69.86 52.40 46.23
C LYS A 221 69.30 52.12 44.83
N GLN A 222 70.09 52.34 43.78
CA GLN A 222 69.69 52.04 42.41
C GLN A 222 69.39 50.54 42.20
N ALA A 223 70.19 49.66 42.80
CA ALA A 223 69.95 48.22 42.73
C ALA A 223 68.66 47.80 43.46
N LEU A 224 68.37 48.39 44.63
CA LEU A 224 67.11 48.18 45.36
C LEU A 224 65.90 48.67 44.58
N ASP A 225 65.98 49.86 43.97
CA ASP A 225 64.90 50.39 43.13
C ASP A 225 64.66 49.48 41.90
N THR A 226 65.73 48.97 41.28
CA THR A 226 65.64 48.00 40.18
C THR A 226 65.02 46.68 40.63
N ALA A 227 65.37 46.19 41.82
CA ALA A 227 64.81 44.97 42.41
C ALA A 227 63.32 45.15 42.73
N ALA A 228 62.91 46.31 43.26
CA ALA A 228 61.51 46.63 43.53
C ALA A 228 60.67 46.67 42.25
N GLN A 229 61.17 47.31 41.18
CA GLN A 229 60.50 47.34 39.88
C GLN A 229 60.39 45.94 39.25
N SER A 230 61.43 45.12 39.36
CA SER A 230 61.43 43.74 38.86
C SER A 230 60.47 42.86 39.67
N LEU A 231 60.38 43.04 40.99
CA LEU A 231 59.42 42.33 41.83
C LEU A 231 57.97 42.67 41.44
N GLU A 232 57.65 43.93 41.18
CA GLU A 232 56.32 44.32 40.71
C GLU A 232 56.02 43.76 39.30
N ALA A 233 57.02 43.73 38.41
CA ALA A 233 56.87 43.08 37.10
C ALA A 233 56.65 41.56 37.22
N ALA A 234 57.33 40.89 38.17
CA ALA A 234 57.16 39.48 38.46
C ALA A 234 55.76 39.17 38.99
N LYS A 235 55.26 39.93 39.98
CA LYS A 235 53.89 39.82 40.50
C LYS A 235 52.85 40.04 39.41
N LYS A 236 53.09 40.98 38.49
CA LYS A 236 52.20 41.21 37.34
C LYS A 236 52.19 40.00 36.40
N ALA A 237 53.36 39.45 36.08
CA ALA A 237 53.48 38.26 35.24
C ALA A 237 52.84 37.02 35.90
N GLU A 238 52.98 36.86 37.21
CA GLU A 238 52.33 35.80 37.99
C GLU A 238 50.80 35.90 37.93
N ARG A 239 50.23 37.10 38.16
CA ARG A 239 48.79 37.34 38.00
C ARG A 239 48.33 37.05 36.58
N GLU A 240 49.07 37.47 35.57
CA GLU A 240 48.76 37.18 34.16
C GLU A 240 48.79 35.66 33.89
N ARG A 241 49.75 34.94 34.45
CA ARG A 241 49.82 33.47 34.37
C ARG A 241 48.62 32.81 35.03
N ASP A 242 48.25 33.23 36.24
CA ASP A 242 47.11 32.65 36.96
C ASP A 242 45.79 32.93 36.23
N THR A 243 45.63 34.12 35.63
CA THR A 243 44.47 34.41 34.78
C THR A 243 44.46 33.57 33.50
N ALA A 244 45.62 33.31 32.89
CA ALA A 244 45.73 32.44 31.72
C ALA A 244 45.43 30.97 32.08
N ALA A 245 45.87 30.50 33.25
CA ALA A 245 45.59 29.16 33.75
C ALA A 245 44.09 28.97 34.06
N ALA A 246 43.45 29.94 34.72
CA ALA A 246 42.01 29.89 34.95
C ALA A 246 41.20 29.92 33.64
N ALA A 247 41.67 30.68 32.65
CA ALA A 247 41.05 30.72 31.33
C ALA A 247 41.24 29.41 30.55
N LEU A 248 42.40 28.75 30.69
CA LEU A 248 42.67 27.43 30.14
C LEU A 248 41.71 26.39 30.71
N GLU A 249 41.57 26.32 32.04
CA GLU A 249 40.67 25.39 32.72
C GLU A 249 39.20 25.62 32.29
N ALA A 250 38.79 26.88 32.13
CA ALA A 250 37.47 27.21 31.61
C ALA A 250 37.28 26.78 30.14
N ALA A 251 38.31 26.91 29.30
CA ALA A 251 38.29 26.46 27.90
C ALA A 251 38.27 24.93 27.78
N GLU A 252 39.00 24.21 28.64
CA GLU A 252 38.97 22.75 28.71
C GLU A 252 37.59 22.23 29.12
N ARG A 253 36.96 22.84 30.14
CA ARG A 253 35.56 22.51 30.51
C ARG A 253 34.58 22.74 29.37
N GLN A 254 34.76 23.82 28.59
CA GLN A 254 33.95 24.11 27.41
C GLN A 254 34.15 23.03 26.33
N ARG A 255 35.40 22.61 26.10
CA ARG A 255 35.74 21.54 25.17
C ARG A 255 35.11 20.21 25.59
N GLU A 256 35.23 19.81 26.84
CA GLU A 256 34.61 18.59 27.36
C GLU A 256 33.09 18.60 27.19
N ALA A 257 32.44 19.72 27.50
CA ALA A 257 31.01 19.87 27.29
C ALA A 257 30.61 19.76 25.81
N ALA A 258 31.42 20.32 24.89
CA ALA A 258 31.18 20.22 23.45
C ALA A 258 31.34 18.77 22.96
N VAL A 259 32.36 18.04 23.41
CA VAL A 259 32.57 16.62 23.08
C VAL A 259 31.42 15.74 23.60
N GLN A 260 30.95 15.99 24.84
CA GLN A 260 29.78 15.27 25.35
C GLN A 260 28.51 15.58 24.55
N ALA A 261 28.31 16.83 24.12
CA ALA A 261 27.19 17.20 23.26
C ALA A 261 27.27 16.56 21.87
N GLN A 262 28.48 16.42 21.33
CA GLN A 262 28.73 15.69 20.08
C GLN A 262 28.36 14.21 20.22
N ALA A 263 28.87 13.52 21.24
CA ALA A 263 28.57 12.10 21.47
C ALA A 263 27.06 11.83 21.64
N ARG A 264 26.33 12.72 22.32
CA ARG A 264 24.86 12.64 22.42
C ARG A 264 24.19 12.79 21.05
N SER A 265 24.64 13.77 20.26
CA SER A 265 24.08 14.03 18.92
C SER A 265 24.37 12.87 17.94
N GLU A 266 25.54 12.24 18.03
CA GLU A 266 25.89 11.05 17.24
C GLU A 266 25.03 9.83 17.60
N SER A 267 24.76 9.63 18.89
CA SER A 267 23.85 8.59 19.36
C SER A 267 22.42 8.83 18.84
N GLU A 268 21.92 10.06 18.97
CA GLU A 268 20.61 10.47 18.43
C GLU A 268 20.52 10.25 16.91
N LEU A 269 21.56 10.63 16.16
CA LEU A 269 21.64 10.44 14.71
C LEU A 269 21.58 8.96 14.34
N THR A 270 22.31 8.11 15.06
CA THR A 270 22.31 6.66 14.85
C THR A 270 20.92 6.06 15.04
N ILE A 271 20.24 6.46 16.12
CA ILE A 271 18.87 6.01 16.41
C ILE A 271 17.90 6.51 15.34
N ALA A 272 18.00 7.79 14.96
CA ALA A 272 17.12 8.38 13.96
C ALA A 272 17.30 7.74 12.56
N ARG A 273 18.55 7.44 12.16
CA ARG A 273 18.84 6.67 10.94
C ARG A 273 18.26 5.27 10.99
N GLY A 274 18.46 4.55 12.10
CA GLY A 274 17.88 3.21 12.29
C GLY A 274 16.35 3.22 12.18
N ARG A 275 15.69 4.22 12.78
CA ARG A 275 14.23 4.40 12.64
C ARG A 275 13.82 4.70 11.20
N ALA A 276 14.56 5.56 10.51
CA ALA A 276 14.28 5.88 9.10
C ALA A 276 14.43 4.65 8.19
N ASP A 277 15.45 3.83 8.41
CA ASP A 277 15.67 2.59 7.65
C ASP A 277 14.54 1.58 7.88
N THR A 278 14.10 1.40 9.13
CA THR A 278 12.96 0.53 9.45
C THR A 278 11.67 1.02 8.78
N ALA A 279 11.35 2.31 8.92
CA ALA A 279 10.14 2.88 8.30
C ALA A 279 10.16 2.77 6.76
N VAL A 280 11.32 2.93 6.12
CA VAL A 280 11.48 2.70 4.67
C VAL A 280 11.22 1.24 4.31
N ARG A 281 11.77 0.27 5.07
CA ARG A 281 11.52 -1.15 4.82
C ARG A 281 10.05 -1.51 4.96
N GLU A 282 9.38 -1.01 6.00
CA GLU A 282 7.95 -1.25 6.23
C GLU A 282 7.10 -0.66 5.09
N ARG A 283 7.40 0.57 4.66
CA ARG A 283 6.76 1.19 3.49
C ARG A 283 6.95 0.36 2.22
N ASP A 284 8.17 -0.13 1.99
CA ASP A 284 8.49 -0.91 0.78
C ASP A 284 7.81 -2.28 0.81
N GLN A 285 7.74 -2.93 1.97
CA GLN A 285 6.98 -4.17 2.18
C GLN A 285 5.49 -3.97 1.93
N ALA A 286 4.89 -2.93 2.51
CA ALA A 286 3.47 -2.60 2.31
C ALA A 286 3.17 -2.25 0.84
N SER A 287 4.10 -1.56 0.17
CA SER A 287 3.99 -1.23 -1.26
C SER A 287 4.09 -2.47 -2.14
N ALA A 288 4.96 -3.43 -1.81
CA ALA A 288 5.06 -4.69 -2.51
C ALA A 288 3.80 -5.54 -2.33
N ALA A 289 3.28 -5.63 -1.10
CA ALA A 289 2.01 -6.30 -0.81
C ALA A 289 0.84 -5.70 -1.60
N MET A 290 0.75 -4.37 -1.68
CA MET A 290 -0.27 -3.69 -2.48
C MET A 290 -0.18 -4.06 -3.97
N ARG A 291 1.04 -4.11 -4.53
CA ARG A 291 1.22 -4.50 -5.94
C ARG A 291 0.78 -5.93 -6.20
N GLN A 292 1.13 -6.85 -5.31
CA GLN A 292 0.70 -8.24 -5.41
C GLN A 292 -0.84 -8.33 -5.35
N LEU A 293 -1.46 -7.65 -4.39
CA LEU A 293 -2.91 -7.65 -4.25
C LEU A 293 -3.62 -7.02 -5.47
N ALA A 294 -3.03 -6.00 -6.08
CA ALA A 294 -3.53 -5.44 -7.33
C ALA A 294 -3.51 -6.47 -8.47
N THR A 295 -2.42 -7.25 -8.61
CA THR A 295 -2.36 -8.32 -9.60
C THR A 295 -3.38 -9.44 -9.33
N GLU A 296 -3.61 -9.78 -8.06
CA GLU A 296 -4.62 -10.76 -7.66
C GLU A 296 -6.05 -10.25 -7.95
N ARG A 297 -6.34 -8.98 -7.63
CA ARG A 297 -7.61 -8.33 -7.95
C ARG A 297 -7.88 -8.33 -9.45
N ASP A 298 -6.90 -7.96 -10.26
CA ASP A 298 -7.05 -7.91 -11.71
C ASP A 298 -7.31 -9.30 -12.30
N ALA A 299 -6.61 -10.32 -11.80
CA ALA A 299 -6.87 -11.71 -12.18
C ALA A 299 -8.26 -12.21 -11.74
N ILE A 300 -8.77 -11.77 -10.58
CA ILE A 300 -10.13 -12.07 -10.13
C ILE A 300 -11.15 -11.37 -11.03
N ALA A 301 -10.92 -10.11 -11.40
CA ALA A 301 -11.80 -9.33 -12.26
C ALA A 301 -11.92 -9.94 -13.67
N GLU A 302 -10.81 -10.43 -14.23
CA GLU A 302 -10.80 -11.15 -15.52
C GLU A 302 -11.65 -12.42 -15.45
N LYS A 303 -11.41 -13.28 -14.44
CA LYS A 303 -12.22 -14.49 -14.21
C LYS A 303 -13.70 -14.19 -13.98
N LEU A 304 -13.99 -13.06 -13.33
CA LEU A 304 -15.36 -12.63 -13.08
C LEU A 304 -16.06 -12.22 -14.39
N ALA A 305 -15.37 -11.51 -15.28
CA ALA A 305 -15.89 -11.19 -16.61
C ALA A 305 -16.18 -12.45 -17.44
N GLU A 306 -15.29 -13.44 -17.42
CA GLU A 306 -15.50 -14.74 -18.08
C GLU A 306 -16.71 -15.49 -17.48
N ARG A 307 -16.85 -15.50 -16.16
CA ARG A 307 -18.00 -16.12 -15.47
C ARG A 307 -19.30 -15.42 -15.77
N ASP A 308 -19.31 -14.08 -15.80
CA ASP A 308 -20.49 -13.29 -16.15
C ASP A 308 -20.97 -13.62 -17.58
N GLN A 309 -20.06 -13.68 -18.55
CA GLN A 309 -20.39 -14.10 -19.92
C GLN A 309 -20.96 -15.52 -19.97
N TRP A 310 -20.41 -16.45 -19.19
CA TRP A 310 -20.91 -17.82 -19.13
C TRP A 310 -22.32 -17.91 -18.50
N VAL A 311 -22.58 -17.13 -17.45
CA VAL A 311 -23.92 -17.02 -16.83
C VAL A 311 -24.94 -16.46 -17.84
N ASP A 312 -24.56 -15.46 -18.62
CA ASP A 312 -25.43 -14.88 -19.65
C ASP A 312 -25.74 -15.89 -20.77
N GLN A 313 -24.75 -16.66 -21.23
CA GLN A 313 -24.94 -17.74 -22.20
C GLN A 313 -25.89 -18.82 -21.68
N LEU A 314 -25.72 -19.25 -20.41
CA LEU A 314 -26.63 -20.21 -19.79
C LEU A 314 -28.05 -19.66 -19.66
N ALA A 315 -28.20 -18.38 -19.30
CA ALA A 315 -29.50 -17.73 -19.20
C ALA A 315 -30.22 -17.64 -20.56
N GLN A 316 -29.48 -17.36 -21.63
CA GLN A 316 -29.99 -17.40 -23.01
C GLN A 316 -30.44 -18.81 -23.37
N ALA A 317 -29.60 -19.83 -23.15
CA ALA A 317 -29.94 -21.22 -23.44
C ALA A 317 -31.19 -21.71 -22.68
N VAL A 318 -31.35 -21.34 -21.41
CA VAL A 318 -32.57 -21.63 -20.63
C VAL A 318 -33.79 -20.96 -21.24
N THR A 319 -33.65 -19.72 -21.72
CA THR A 319 -34.75 -18.96 -22.34
C THR A 319 -35.16 -19.57 -23.68
N GLU A 320 -34.19 -19.95 -24.51
CA GLU A 320 -34.42 -20.64 -25.79
C GLU A 320 -35.11 -21.99 -25.59
N GLN A 321 -34.63 -22.79 -24.64
CA GLN A 321 -35.25 -24.09 -24.31
C GLN A 321 -36.69 -23.94 -23.83
N ARG A 322 -37.00 -22.92 -23.02
CA ARG A 322 -38.37 -22.63 -22.60
C ARG A 322 -39.27 -22.22 -23.77
N ALA A 323 -38.73 -21.48 -24.75
CA ALA A 323 -39.48 -21.12 -25.95
C ALA A 323 -39.80 -22.36 -26.81
N GLN A 324 -38.82 -23.25 -27.01
CA GLN A 324 -39.02 -24.53 -27.74
C GLN A 324 -40.05 -25.43 -27.06
N ILE A 325 -40.04 -25.53 -25.72
CA ILE A 325 -41.07 -26.27 -24.97
C ILE A 325 -42.46 -25.68 -25.20
N ALA A 326 -42.58 -24.34 -25.30
CA ALA A 326 -43.84 -23.67 -25.56
C ALA A 326 -44.36 -23.95 -26.98
N GLU A 327 -43.47 -24.00 -27.98
CA GLU A 327 -43.81 -24.39 -29.35
C GLU A 327 -44.30 -25.84 -29.42
N LEU A 328 -43.59 -26.78 -28.80
CA LEU A 328 -44.03 -28.19 -28.71
C LEU A 328 -45.38 -28.32 -27.99
N ALA A 329 -45.65 -27.48 -26.99
CA ALA A 329 -46.96 -27.46 -26.33
C ALA A 329 -48.08 -26.99 -27.28
N GLN A 330 -47.81 -26.01 -28.14
CA GLN A 330 -48.75 -25.55 -29.17
C GLN A 330 -49.00 -26.63 -30.23
N GLU A 331 -47.95 -27.33 -30.69
CA GLU A 331 -48.08 -28.44 -31.65
C GLU A 331 -48.90 -29.59 -31.08
N ARG A 332 -48.67 -29.95 -29.80
CA ARG A 332 -49.48 -30.94 -29.10
C ARG A 332 -50.95 -30.56 -29.06
N ASP A 333 -51.25 -29.28 -28.79
CA ASP A 333 -52.63 -28.79 -28.70
C ASP A 333 -53.30 -28.78 -30.09
N ALA A 334 -52.56 -28.46 -31.15
CA ALA A 334 -53.03 -28.59 -32.53
C ALA A 334 -53.33 -30.06 -32.91
N ALA A 335 -52.43 -31.00 -32.57
CA ALA A 335 -52.65 -32.43 -32.81
C ALA A 335 -53.88 -32.96 -32.04
N LYS A 336 -54.11 -32.47 -30.81
CA LYS A 336 -55.29 -32.79 -30.02
C LYS A 336 -56.57 -32.28 -30.70
N GLN A 337 -56.59 -31.04 -31.16
CA GLN A 337 -57.74 -30.47 -31.89
C GLN A 337 -58.04 -31.24 -33.17
N ALA A 338 -57.01 -31.62 -33.94
CA ALA A 338 -57.17 -32.44 -35.15
C ALA A 338 -57.80 -33.81 -34.83
N SER A 339 -57.36 -34.47 -33.74
CA SER A 339 -57.93 -35.73 -33.29
C SER A 339 -59.41 -35.57 -32.86
N GLU A 340 -59.76 -34.50 -32.15
CA GLU A 340 -61.14 -34.20 -31.74
C GLU A 340 -62.05 -33.92 -32.95
N GLN A 341 -61.55 -33.17 -33.95
CA GLN A 341 -62.27 -32.92 -35.21
C GLN A 341 -62.52 -34.22 -35.97
N ALA A 342 -61.52 -35.08 -36.10
CA ALA A 342 -61.65 -36.37 -36.80
C ALA A 342 -62.64 -37.32 -36.07
N ARG A 343 -62.65 -37.32 -34.73
CA ARG A 343 -63.66 -38.05 -33.94
C ARG A 343 -65.08 -37.53 -34.18
N GLY A 344 -65.25 -36.21 -34.24
CA GLY A 344 -66.55 -35.60 -34.58
C GLY A 344 -67.04 -36.03 -35.96
N LEU A 345 -66.15 -36.12 -36.97
CA LEU A 345 -66.48 -36.64 -38.29
C LEU A 345 -66.87 -38.12 -38.25
N ILE A 346 -66.18 -38.95 -37.48
CA ILE A 346 -66.53 -40.37 -37.29
C ILE A 346 -67.94 -40.50 -36.69
N ASP A 347 -68.26 -39.72 -35.66
CA ASP A 347 -69.57 -39.76 -35.00
C ASP A 347 -70.70 -39.36 -35.97
N GLU A 348 -70.47 -38.32 -36.78
CA GLU A 348 -71.43 -37.85 -37.79
C GLU A 348 -71.60 -38.87 -38.91
N LEU A 349 -70.52 -39.39 -39.50
CA LEU A 349 -70.58 -40.43 -40.53
C LEU A 349 -71.25 -41.70 -40.00
N THR A 350 -70.99 -42.07 -38.74
CA THR A 350 -71.64 -43.22 -38.09
C THR A 350 -73.14 -43.00 -37.91
N ARG A 351 -73.56 -41.79 -37.54
CA ARG A 351 -74.98 -41.42 -37.45
C ARG A 351 -75.65 -41.42 -38.83
N GLN A 352 -75.00 -40.89 -39.86
CA GLN A 352 -75.51 -40.88 -41.23
C GLN A 352 -75.62 -42.30 -41.80
N LEU A 353 -74.61 -43.16 -41.59
CA LEU A 353 -74.63 -44.58 -41.96
C LEU A 353 -75.81 -45.32 -41.31
N ARG A 354 -76.11 -45.04 -40.03
CA ARG A 354 -77.27 -45.60 -39.31
C ARG A 354 -78.61 -45.12 -39.86
N THR A 355 -78.65 -43.91 -40.44
CA THR A 355 -79.89 -43.34 -41.03
C THR A 355 -80.18 -43.95 -42.40
N ILE A 356 -79.14 -44.20 -43.21
CA ILE A 356 -79.27 -44.89 -44.52
C ILE A 356 -79.60 -46.38 -44.33
N MET A 357 -79.20 -46.97 -43.20
CA MET A 357 -79.48 -48.36 -42.82
C MET A 357 -80.13 -48.43 -41.43
N PRO A 358 -81.46 -48.20 -41.29
CA PRO A 358 -82.14 -48.52 -40.05
C PRO A 358 -82.01 -50.03 -39.82
N SER A 359 -81.35 -50.43 -38.74
CA SER A 359 -81.18 -51.85 -38.41
C SER A 359 -82.53 -52.56 -38.42
N GLY A 360 -82.74 -53.45 -39.39
CA GLY A 360 -83.81 -54.44 -39.32
C GLY A 360 -83.51 -55.38 -38.16
N ALA A 361 -84.46 -55.50 -37.22
CA ALA A 361 -84.46 -56.54 -36.20
C ALA A 361 -84.27 -57.94 -36.86
N PRO A 362 -83.64 -58.91 -36.18
CA PRO A 362 -83.47 -60.23 -36.78
C PRO A 362 -84.85 -60.90 -36.89
N PRO A 363 -85.23 -61.46 -38.06
CA PRO A 363 -86.31 -62.43 -38.09
C PRO A 363 -85.84 -63.71 -37.39
N ARG A 364 -86.67 -64.19 -36.47
CA ARG A 364 -86.55 -65.48 -35.79
C ARG A 364 -86.56 -66.65 -36.75
#